data_AF-A0ABD8A0R1-F1
#
_entry.id   AF-A0ABD8A0R1-F1
#
_cell.length_a   1.000
_cell.length_b   1.000
_cell.length_c   1.000
_cell.angle_alpha   90.00
_cell.angle_beta   90.00
_cell.angle_gamma   90.00
#
_symmetry.space_group_name_H-M   'P 1'
#
loop_
_entity.id
_entity.type
_entity.pdbx_description
1 polymer ?
#
loop_
_entity_poly.entity_id
_entity_poly.type
_entity_poly.pdbx_seq_one_letter_code
_entity_poly.pdbx_strand_id
1 'polypeptide(L)' 'MLISATTSIIEQMKYEIAFELGVTLGPDTSSSVNGSIGEEITKRLVRMAEKQLTGQYRLH' A
#
# COMPACT_ATOMS: atom_id res chain seq x y z
N MET A 1 -17.12 -11.03 3.47
CA MET A 1 -15.84 -11.42 4.10
C MET A 1 -14.58 -10.93 3.37
N LEU A 2 -14.63 -10.47 2.11
CA LEU A 2 -13.43 -9.98 1.39
C LEU A 2 -12.86 -8.65 1.91
N ILE A 3 -13.72 -7.76 2.42
CA ILE A 3 -13.30 -6.42 2.85
C ILE A 3 -12.38 -6.46 4.08
N SER A 4 -12.64 -7.37 5.04
CA SER A 4 -11.86 -7.45 6.27
C SER A 4 -10.42 -7.95 6.05
N ALA A 5 -10.23 -8.91 5.14
CA ALA A 5 -8.91 -9.46 4.84
C ALA A 5 -8.02 -8.43 4.12
N THR A 6 -8.61 -7.67 3.20
CA THR A 6 -7.91 -6.58 2.50
C THR A 6 -7.47 -5.48 3.46
N THR A 7 -8.31 -5.12 4.44
CA THR A 7 -7.96 -4.12 5.46
C THR A 7 -6.73 -4.54 6.25
N SER A 8 -6.62 -5.81 6.68
CA SER A 8 -5.45 -6.27 7.44
C SER A 8 -4.16 -6.18 6.65
N ILE A 9 -4.16 -6.49 5.35
CA ILE A 9 -2.96 -6.39 4.51
C ILE A 9 -2.57 -4.93 4.30
N ILE A 10 -3.54 -4.05 4.05
CA ILE A 10 -3.26 -2.61 3.90
C ILE A 10 -2.70 -2.03 5.19
N GLU A 11 -3.24 -2.40 6.34
CA GLU A 11 -2.71 -1.97 7.64
C GLU A 11 -1.27 -2.44 7.84
N GLN A 12 -0.94 -3.69 7.50
CA GLN A 12 0.44 -4.17 7.59
C GLN A 12 1.38 -3.37 6.66
N MET A 13 0.98 -3.19 5.40
CA MET A 13 1.75 -2.39 4.43
C MET A 13 1.98 -0.96 4.93
N LYS A 14 0.99 -0.36 5.60
CA LYS A 14 1.10 0.98 6.17
C LYS A 14 2.25 1.08 7.16
N TYR A 15 2.38 0.12 8.09
CA TYR A 15 3.48 0.10 9.06
C TYR A 15 4.83 -0.21 8.42
N GLU A 16 4.88 -1.13 7.46
CA GLU A 16 6.10 -1.45 6.72
C GLU A 16 6.63 -0.22 5.96
N ILE A 17 5.74 0.47 5.23
CA ILE A 17 6.10 1.68 4.47
C ILE A 17 6.51 2.81 5.41
N ALA A 18 5.80 3.00 6.53
CA ALA A 18 6.18 4.01 7.51
C ALA A 18 7.60 3.78 8.04
N PHE A 19 7.95 2.52 8.33
CA PHE A 19 9.28 2.13 8.73
C PHE A 19 10.32 2.39 7.62
N GLU A 20 10.04 1.98 6.38
CA GLU A 20 10.93 2.20 5.23
C GLU A 20 11.20 3.68 4.95
N LEU A 21 10.18 4.53 5.10
CA LEU A 21 10.28 5.98 4.89
C LEU A 21 10.88 6.71 6.11
N GLY A 22 11.12 6.01 7.22
CA GLY A 22 11.64 6.59 8.46
C GLY A 22 10.65 7.55 9.15
N VAL A 23 9.35 7.31 8.96
CA VAL A 23 8.28 8.18 9.46
C VAL A 23 7.46 7.48 10.54
N THR A 24 7.10 8.23 11.57
CA THR A 24 6.20 7.74 12.61
C THR A 24 4.77 7.91 12.15
N LEU A 25 3.94 6.88 12.29
CA LEU A 25 2.50 6.99 12.07
C LEU A 25 1.83 7.56 13.33
N GLY A 26 0.96 8.55 13.14
CA GLY A 26 0.16 9.05 14.24
C GLY A 26 -0.73 10.23 13.87
N PRO A 27 -1.70 10.56 14.74
CA PRO A 27 -2.54 11.75 14.56
C PRO A 27 -1.74 13.05 14.63
N ASP A 28 -0.60 13.06 15.33
CA ASP A 28 0.32 14.21 15.44
C ASP A 28 1.32 14.32 14.27
N THR A 29 1.30 13.36 13.35
CA THR A 29 2.19 13.36 12.19
C THR A 29 1.64 14.27 11.10
N SER A 30 2.51 15.04 10.44
CA SER A 30 2.12 15.94 9.35
C SER A 30 1.28 15.23 8.28
N SER A 31 0.20 15.87 7.83
CA SER A 31 -0.66 15.34 6.76
C SER A 31 0.12 15.02 5.48
N SER A 32 1.22 15.74 5.21
CA SER A 32 2.11 15.44 4.09
C SER A 32 2.80 14.09 4.25
N VAL A 33 3.24 13.77 5.46
CA VAL A 33 3.94 12.51 5.78
C VAL A 33 2.98 11.33 5.75
N ASN A 34 1.80 11.49 6.36
CA ASN A 34 0.72 10.50 6.25
C ASN A 34 0.28 10.31 4.79
N GLY A 35 0.27 11.40 4.01
CA GLY A 35 0.01 11.38 2.57
C GLY A 35 1.03 10.55 1.79
N SER A 36 2.33 10.70 2.08
CA SER A 36 3.39 9.91 1.43
C SER A 36 3.25 8.41 1.66
N ILE A 37 2.77 7.99 2.83
CA ILE A 37 2.50 6.56 3.12
C ILE A 37 1.33 6.06 2.26
N GLY A 38 0.23 6.80 2.18
CA GLY A 38 -0.93 6.45 1.35
C GLY A 38 -0.60 6.41 -0.14
N GLU A 39 0.26 7.31 -0.61
CA GLU A 39 0.77 7.32 -1.98
C GLU A 39 1.56 6.05 -2.30
N GLU A 40 2.45 5.61 -1.40
CA GLU A 40 3.25 4.40 -1.63
C GLU A 40 2.40 3.12 -1.56
N ILE A 41 1.39 3.04 -0.68
CA ILE A 41 0.41 1.94 -0.68
C ILE A 41 -0.25 1.84 -2.05
N THR A 42 -0.72 2.97 -2.58
CA THR A 42 -1.38 3.02 -3.90
C THR A 42 -0.43 2.56 -5.01
N LYS A 43 0.83 3.02 -5.00
CA LYS A 43 1.85 2.58 -5.97
C LYS A 43 2.10 1.08 -5.92
N ARG A 44 2.19 0.47 -4.74
CA ARG A 44 2.36 -0.98 -4.59
C ARG A 44 1.14 -1.75 -5.11
N LEU A 45 -0.07 -1.29 -4.78
CA LEU A 45 -1.31 -1.88 -5.26
C LEU A 45 -1.41 -1.83 -6.79
N VAL A 46 -1.08 -0.69 -7.40
CA VAL A 46 -1.03 -0.55 -8.87
C VAL A 46 -0.02 -1.51 -9.47
N ARG A 47 1.22 -1.58 -8.95
CA ARG A 47 2.24 -2.54 -9.44
C ARG A 47 1.78 -3.99 -9.31
N MET A 48 1.07 -4.35 -8.23
CA MET A 48 0.50 -5.69 -8.06
C MET A 48 -0.60 -5.98 -9.07
N ALA A 49 -1.46 -5.00 -9.37
CA ALA A 49 -2.48 -5.11 -10.40
C ALA A 49 -1.85 -5.24 -11.79
N GLU A 50 -0.85 -4.41 -12.12
CA GLU A 50 -0.11 -4.46 -13.38
C GLU A 50 0.58 -5.81 -13.59
N LYS A 51 1.18 -6.40 -12.55
CA LYS A 51 1.76 -7.76 -12.60
C LYS A 51 0.70 -8.82 -12.87
N GLN A 52 -0.47 -8.73 -12.23
CA GLN A 52 -1.57 -9.67 -12.47
C GLN A 52 -2.12 -9.54 -13.90
N LEU A 53 -2.27 -8.32 -14.40
CA LEU A 53 -2.73 -8.06 -15.77
C LEU A 53 -1.69 -8.55 -16.79
N THR A 54 -0.42 -8.21 -16.61
CA THR A 54 0.67 -8.66 -17.49
C THR A 54 0.80 -10.19 -17.52
N GLY A 55 0.61 -10.85 -16.37
CA GLY A 55 0.58 -12.31 -16.29
C GLY A 55 -0.57 -12.94 -17.07
N GLN A 56 -1.74 -12.28 -17.13
CA GLN A 56 -2.89 -12.72 -17.91
C GLN A 56 -2.68 -12.51 -19.42
N TYR A 57 -2.06 -11.41 -19.85
CA TYR A 57 -1.78 -11.17 -21.27
C TYR A 57 -0.71 -12.12 -21.85
N ARG A 58 0.17 -12.70 -21.02
CA ARG A 58 1.19 -13.66 -21.48
C ARG A 58 0.68 -15.09 -21.68
N LEU A 59 -0.57 -15.37 -21.29
CA LEU A 59 -1.21 -16.68 -21.40
C LEU A 59 -2.22 -16.77 -22.56
N HIS A 60 -2.38 -15.69 -23.34
CA HIS A 60 -3.11 -15.67 -24.62
C HIS A 60 -2.13 -15.48 -25.77
#